data_AF-A0A3B0MK09-F1
#
_entry.id   AF-A0A3B0MK09-F1
#
_cell.length_a   1.000
_cell.length_b   1.000
_cell.length_c   1.000
_cell.angle_alpha   90.00
_cell.angle_beta   90.00
_cell.angle_gamma   90.00
#
_symmetry.space_group_name_H-M   'P 1'
#
loop_
_entity.id
_entity.type
_entity.pdbx_description
1 polymer ?
#
loop_
_entity_poly.entity_id
_entity_poly.type
_entity_poly.pdbx_seq_one_letter_code
_entity_poly.pdbx_strand_id
1 'polypeptide(L)'
;MNILGTPQLSRVLHPFWGAMMFVLFVGMFIRYLKHNFIDKQDIIWAKNINKILKNEEFGDVGQYNLDQKAVFWLATICLFLLLISGIIMWLPYFANYFPIPIIRLALLLHSVAAIGLIMTIIIHVYAAIWVKGFIRAMVEGWVTRAWAKKHHPRWYREIVEKEKPQQEKSS
;
A
#
# COMPACT_ATOMS: atom_id res chain seq x y z
N MET A 1 14.56 33.39 4.06
CA MET A 1 14.98 32.09 4.61
C MET A 1 14.05 31.03 4.03
N ASN A 2 14.46 30.32 2.97
CA ASN A 2 13.61 29.34 2.26
C ASN A 2 13.94 27.92 2.74
N ILE A 3 13.65 27.62 4.01
CA ILE A 3 14.01 26.35 4.67
C ILE A 3 13.25 25.16 4.05
N LEU A 4 12.09 25.41 3.43
CA LEU A 4 11.21 24.40 2.83
C LEU A 4 11.24 24.37 1.29
N GLY A 5 12.20 25.08 0.67
CA GLY A 5 12.31 25.23 -0.79
C GLY A 5 11.46 26.37 -1.37
N THR A 6 11.38 26.43 -2.71
CA THR A 6 10.58 27.42 -3.45
C THR A 6 9.50 26.74 -4.32
N PRO A 7 8.37 27.41 -4.62
CA PRO A 7 7.35 26.86 -5.51
C PRO A 7 7.90 26.48 -6.90
N GLN A 8 8.88 27.24 -7.39
CA GLN A 8 9.56 26.97 -8.65
C GLN A 8 10.33 25.64 -8.57
N LEU A 9 11.05 25.41 -7.48
CA LEU A 9 11.78 24.16 -7.25
C LEU A 9 10.82 22.98 -7.12
N SER A 10 9.71 23.13 -6.40
CA SER A 10 8.70 22.09 -6.26
C SER A 10 8.12 21.67 -7.62
N ARG A 11 7.78 22.64 -8.48
CA ARG A 11 7.29 22.36 -9.84
C ARG A 11 8.28 21.56 -10.68
N VAL A 12 9.57 21.87 -10.57
CA VAL A 12 10.63 21.18 -11.32
C VAL A 12 10.86 19.79 -10.75
N LEU A 13 11.00 19.65 -9.43
CA LEU A 13 11.39 18.40 -8.77
C LEU A 13 10.26 17.39 -8.60
N HIS A 14 9.02 17.84 -8.44
CA HIS A 14 7.86 16.98 -8.19
C HIS A 14 7.75 15.77 -9.14
N PRO A 15 7.82 15.93 -10.48
CA PRO A 15 7.70 14.79 -11.37
C PRO A 15 8.90 13.83 -11.31
N PHE A 16 10.10 14.30 -10.97
CA PHE A 16 11.27 13.43 -10.77
C PHE A 16 11.12 12.58 -9.51
N TRP A 17 10.71 13.19 -8.39
CA TRP A 17 10.43 12.44 -7.17
C TRP A 17 9.25 11.49 -7.33
N GLY A 18 8.21 11.90 -8.07
CA GLY A 18 7.08 11.05 -8.43
C GLY A 18 7.50 9.82 -9.24
N ALA A 19 8.35 10.01 -10.26
CA ALA A 19 8.88 8.90 -11.06
C ALA A 19 9.75 7.97 -10.22
N MET A 20 10.64 8.51 -9.38
CA MET A 20 11.47 7.68 -8.49
C MET A 20 10.63 6.90 -7.48
N MET A 21 9.63 7.54 -6.86
CA MET A 21 8.68 6.88 -5.97
C MET A 21 7.97 5.73 -6.69
N PHE A 22 7.53 5.94 -7.94
CA PHE A 22 6.90 4.87 -8.72
C PHE A 22 7.86 3.69 -8.97
N VAL A 23 9.11 3.94 -9.33
CA VAL A 23 10.12 2.88 -9.53
C VAL A 23 10.32 2.06 -8.25
N LEU A 24 10.48 2.72 -7.09
CA LEU A 24 10.60 2.03 -5.81
C LEU A 24 9.34 1.24 -5.47
N PHE A 25 8.16 1.80 -5.77
CA PHE A 25 6.88 1.14 -5.58
C PHE A 25 6.74 -0.12 -6.43
N VAL A 26 7.23 -0.14 -7.68
CA VAL A 26 7.22 -1.35 -8.52
C VAL A 26 7.99 -2.49 -7.85
N GLY A 27 9.13 -2.21 -7.23
CA GLY A 27 9.87 -3.20 -6.45
C GLY A 27 9.05 -3.78 -5.29
N MET A 28 8.35 -2.92 -4.55
CA MET A 28 7.43 -3.36 -3.49
C MET A 28 6.24 -4.15 -4.04
N PHE A 29 5.63 -3.67 -5.14
CA PHE A 29 4.50 -4.31 -5.78
C PHE A 29 4.84 -5.76 -6.16
N ILE A 30 5.95 -5.99 -6.86
CA ILE A 30 6.37 -7.34 -7.27
C ILE A 30 6.60 -8.24 -6.04
N ARG A 31 7.24 -7.71 -4.99
CA ARG A 31 7.50 -8.45 -3.74
C ARG A 31 6.22 -8.87 -3.01
N TYR A 32 5.22 -8.00 -2.98
CA TYR A 32 4.01 -8.20 -2.16
C TYR A 32 2.79 -8.68 -2.95
N LEU A 33 2.83 -8.68 -4.29
CA LEU A 33 1.71 -9.03 -5.16
C LEU A 33 1.05 -10.37 -4.80
N LYS A 34 1.87 -11.42 -4.63
CA LYS A 34 1.37 -12.78 -4.34
C LYS A 34 0.57 -12.86 -3.04
N HIS A 35 0.91 -12.05 -2.05
CA HIS A 35 0.26 -12.05 -0.75
C HIS A 35 -0.99 -11.17 -0.71
N ASN A 36 -1.22 -10.34 -1.74
CA ASN A 36 -2.31 -9.36 -1.80
C ASN A 36 -3.45 -9.76 -2.75
N PHE A 37 -3.44 -10.99 -3.27
CA PHE A 37 -4.60 -11.51 -3.99
C PHE A 37 -5.79 -11.66 -3.06
N ILE A 38 -6.96 -11.22 -3.54
CA ILE A 38 -8.23 -11.32 -2.82
C ILE A 38 -8.68 -12.78 -2.90
N ASP A 39 -8.86 -13.40 -1.74
CA ASP A 39 -9.36 -14.76 -1.60
C ASP A 39 -10.82 -14.79 -1.11
N LYS A 40 -11.40 -15.99 -1.04
CA LYS A 40 -12.78 -16.17 -0.55
C LYS A 40 -12.93 -15.84 0.94
N GLN A 41 -11.85 -15.96 1.72
CA GLN A 41 -11.85 -15.64 3.16
C GLN A 41 -11.92 -14.13 3.38
N ASP A 42 -11.33 -13.33 2.50
CA ASP A 42 -11.41 -11.87 2.54
C ASP A 42 -12.86 -11.39 2.33
N ILE A 43 -13.64 -12.07 1.50
CA ILE A 43 -15.08 -11.75 1.31
C ILE A 43 -15.87 -12.07 2.58
N ILE A 44 -15.54 -13.16 3.27
CA ILE A 44 -16.16 -13.53 4.56
C ILE A 44 -15.78 -12.51 5.64
N TRP A 45 -14.53 -12.05 5.63
CA TRP A 45 -14.04 -10.97 6.49
C TRP A 45 -14.83 -9.68 6.22
N ALA A 46 -15.04 -9.30 4.96
CA ALA A 46 -15.79 -8.11 4.57
C ALA A 46 -17.22 -8.12 5.13
N LYS A 47 -17.91 -9.26 5.02
CA LYS A 47 -19.29 -9.43 5.52
C LYS A 47 -19.40 -9.30 7.03
N ASN A 48 -18.31 -9.47 7.78
CA ASN A 48 -18.29 -9.46 9.25
C ASN A 48 -17.55 -8.25 9.84
N ILE A 49 -17.37 -7.17 9.06
CA ILE A 49 -16.61 -5.98 9.48
C ILE A 49 -17.11 -5.39 10.81
N ASN A 50 -18.43 -5.48 11.09
CA ASN A 50 -19.04 -5.02 12.33
C ASN A 50 -18.52 -5.74 13.59
N LYS A 51 -18.15 -7.03 13.49
CA LYS A 51 -17.60 -7.80 14.62
C LYS A 51 -16.13 -7.46 14.87
N ILE A 52 -15.40 -7.18 13.80
CA ILE A 52 -13.99 -6.77 13.84
C ILE A 52 -13.85 -5.39 14.46
N LEU A 53 -14.75 -4.46 14.14
CA LEU A 53 -14.85 -3.14 14.77
C LEU A 53 -15.14 -3.24 16.29
N LYS A 54 -15.81 -4.32 16.73
CA LYS A 54 -16.06 -4.63 18.15
C LYS A 54 -14.93 -5.42 18.82
N ASN A 55 -13.82 -5.65 18.12
CA ASN A 55 -12.65 -6.38 18.62
C ASN A 55 -12.94 -7.85 18.98
N GLU A 56 -13.97 -8.45 18.38
CA GLU A 56 -14.23 -9.88 18.47
C GLU A 56 -13.29 -10.64 17.52
N GLU A 57 -12.69 -11.74 17.99
CA GLU A 57 -11.82 -12.58 17.16
C GLU A 57 -12.65 -13.27 16.07
N PHE A 58 -12.59 -12.76 14.85
CA PHE A 58 -13.36 -13.31 13.73
C PHE A 58 -12.58 -13.34 12.43
N GLY A 59 -12.54 -14.51 11.80
CA GLY A 59 -12.00 -14.72 10.45
C GLY A 59 -10.62 -15.38 10.41
N ASP A 60 -10.41 -16.23 9.41
CA ASP A 60 -9.14 -16.91 9.15
C ASP A 60 -8.20 -16.01 8.34
N VAL A 61 -7.62 -15.00 8.99
CA VAL A 61 -6.83 -13.96 8.32
C VAL A 61 -5.45 -14.50 7.92
N GLY A 62 -5.11 -14.30 6.64
CA GLY A 62 -3.80 -14.59 6.05
C GLY A 62 -2.70 -13.64 6.51
N GLN A 63 -1.60 -13.59 5.76
CA GLN A 63 -0.50 -12.66 6.06
C GLN A 63 -0.94 -11.18 5.99
N TYR A 64 -1.88 -10.87 5.10
CA TYR A 64 -2.54 -9.57 5.04
C TYR A 64 -4.05 -9.75 5.15
N ASN A 65 -4.70 -8.80 5.83
CA ASN A 65 -6.16 -8.70 5.92
C ASN A 65 -6.75 -7.97 4.71
N LEU A 66 -8.08 -7.93 4.58
CA LEU A 66 -8.73 -7.30 3.43
C LEU A 66 -8.47 -5.79 3.38
N ASP A 67 -8.44 -5.09 4.51
CA ASP A 67 -8.16 -3.65 4.57
C ASP A 67 -6.75 -3.32 4.07
N GLN A 68 -5.73 -4.10 4.44
CA GLN A 68 -4.37 -3.96 3.91
C GLN A 68 -4.31 -4.25 2.41
N LYS A 69 -5.02 -5.29 1.95
CA LYS A 69 -5.12 -5.60 0.51
C LYS A 69 -5.81 -4.47 -0.26
N ALA A 70 -6.87 -3.89 0.31
CA ALA A 70 -7.58 -2.75 -0.28
C ALA A 70 -6.66 -1.53 -0.41
N VAL A 71 -5.88 -1.21 0.63
CA VAL A 71 -4.88 -0.14 0.58
C VAL A 71 -3.82 -0.44 -0.48
N PHE A 72 -3.32 -1.68 -0.58
CA PHE A 72 -2.36 -2.08 -1.60
C PHE A 72 -2.88 -1.85 -3.02
N TRP A 73 -4.10 -2.32 -3.32
CA TRP A 73 -4.70 -2.17 -4.66
C TRP A 73 -5.06 -0.72 -4.98
N LEU A 74 -5.62 0.02 -4.02
CA LEU A 74 -5.97 1.42 -4.21
C LEU A 74 -4.73 2.27 -4.45
N ALA A 75 -3.68 2.10 -3.64
CA ALA A 75 -2.40 2.78 -3.84
C ALA A 75 -1.78 2.41 -5.20
N THR A 76 -1.84 1.13 -5.60
CA THR A 76 -1.36 0.69 -6.92
C THR A 76 -2.08 1.44 -8.04
N ILE A 77 -3.42 1.41 -8.06
CA ILE A 77 -4.21 2.06 -9.12
C ILE A 77 -3.91 3.56 -9.16
N CYS A 78 -3.90 4.24 -8.00
CA CYS A 78 -3.59 5.66 -7.93
C CYS A 78 -2.19 5.99 -8.45
N LEU A 79 -1.17 5.20 -8.07
CA LEU A 79 0.22 5.44 -8.50
C LEU A 79 0.41 5.23 -10.01
N PHE A 80 -0.24 4.23 -10.60
CA PHE A 80 -0.24 4.04 -12.05
C PHE A 80 -0.96 5.19 -12.77
N LEU A 81 -2.12 5.62 -12.27
CA LEU A 81 -2.84 6.77 -12.84
C LEU A 81 -2.01 8.05 -12.74
N LEU A 82 -1.36 8.29 -11.60
CA LEU A 82 -0.47 9.44 -11.38
C LEU A 82 0.73 9.42 -12.31
N LEU A 83 1.37 8.27 -12.54
CA LEU A 83 2.49 8.17 -13.46
C LEU A 83 2.06 8.48 -14.89
N ILE A 84 1.02 7.82 -15.38
CA ILE A 84 0.56 7.97 -16.78
C ILE A 84 0.13 9.41 -17.03
N SER A 85 -0.75 9.94 -16.18
CA SER A 85 -1.21 11.34 -16.29
C SER A 85 -0.06 12.33 -16.08
N GLY A 86 0.87 12.05 -15.17
CA GLY A 86 2.04 12.88 -14.87
C GLY A 86 2.97 13.00 -16.08
N ILE A 87 3.28 11.89 -16.76
CA ILE A 87 4.06 11.89 -17.99
C ILE A 87 3.37 12.71 -19.08
N ILE A 88 2.05 12.55 -19.26
CA ILE A 88 1.29 13.30 -20.27
C ILE A 88 1.36 14.81 -20.04
N MET A 89 1.36 15.27 -18.79
CA MET A 89 1.40 16.71 -18.46
C MET A 89 2.81 17.25 -18.15
N TRP A 90 3.86 16.46 -18.33
CA TRP A 90 5.21 16.83 -17.93
C TRP A 90 5.86 17.80 -18.93
N LEU A 91 5.89 19.08 -18.59
CA LEU A 91 6.66 20.10 -19.31
C LEU A 91 8.11 20.21 -18.82
N PRO A 92 9.07 20.58 -19.69
CA PRO A 92 8.93 20.75 -21.15
C PRO A 92 9.11 19.43 -21.93
N TYR A 93 9.34 18.31 -21.25
CA TYR A 93 9.86 17.09 -21.86
C TYR A 93 8.85 16.30 -22.70
N PHE A 94 7.63 16.07 -22.19
CA PHE A 94 6.68 15.11 -22.78
C PHE A 94 5.35 15.74 -23.21
N ALA A 95 4.89 16.79 -22.52
CA ALA A 95 3.55 17.35 -22.76
C ALA A 95 3.32 17.84 -24.20
N ASN A 96 4.38 18.31 -24.88
CA ASN A 96 4.29 18.81 -26.26
C ASN A 96 3.94 17.73 -27.30
N TYR A 97 4.07 16.44 -26.95
CA TYR A 97 3.69 15.33 -27.84
C TYR A 97 2.19 14.99 -27.76
N PHE A 98 1.44 15.58 -26.83
CA PHE A 98 0.04 15.26 -26.61
C PHE A 98 -0.89 16.41 -27.02
N PRO A 99 -2.05 16.13 -27.65
CA PRO A 99 -3.08 17.13 -27.90
C PRO A 99 -3.60 17.77 -26.61
N ILE A 100 -3.95 19.06 -26.68
CA ILE A 100 -4.49 19.85 -25.55
C ILE A 100 -5.66 19.15 -24.83
N PRO A 101 -6.64 18.52 -25.51
CA PRO A 101 -7.72 17.80 -24.83
C PRO A 101 -7.23 16.65 -23.94
N ILE A 102 -6.19 15.91 -24.38
CA ILE A 102 -5.61 14.80 -23.61
C ILE A 102 -4.87 15.35 -22.39
N ILE A 103 -4.13 16.44 -22.54
CA ILE A 103 -3.45 17.10 -21.42
C ILE A 103 -4.48 17.54 -20.36
N ARG A 104 -5.61 18.14 -20.76
CA ARG A 104 -6.67 18.55 -19.83
C ARG A 104 -7.27 17.37 -19.06
N LEU A 105 -7.52 16.25 -19.75
CA LEU A 105 -7.98 15.02 -19.11
C LEU A 105 -6.92 14.48 -18.14
N ALA A 106 -5.65 14.50 -18.53
CA ALA A 106 -4.55 14.08 -17.66
C ALA A 106 -4.47 14.94 -16.39
N LEU A 107 -4.61 16.27 -16.47
CA LEU A 107 -4.65 17.14 -15.28
C LEU A 107 -5.78 16.75 -14.31
N LEU A 108 -6.98 16.49 -14.84
CA LEU A 108 -8.13 16.06 -14.04
C LEU A 108 -7.85 14.71 -13.36
N LEU A 109 -7.44 13.71 -14.15
CA LEU A 109 -7.12 12.37 -13.64
C LEU A 109 -5.99 12.39 -12.61
N HIS A 110 -4.94 13.19 -12.85
CA HIS A 110 -3.82 13.33 -11.93
C HIS A 110 -4.27 13.91 -10.59
N SER A 111 -5.11 14.95 -10.64
CA SER A 111 -5.60 15.63 -9.44
C SER A 111 -6.53 14.72 -8.62
N VAL A 112 -7.44 13.99 -9.27
CA VAL A 112 -8.32 13.02 -8.61
C VAL A 112 -7.51 11.85 -8.03
N ALA A 113 -6.54 11.31 -8.79
CA ALA A 113 -5.68 10.24 -8.31
C ALA A 113 -4.77 10.69 -7.16
N ALA A 114 -4.30 11.94 -7.16
CA ALA A 114 -3.51 12.52 -6.08
C ALA A 114 -4.32 12.61 -4.78
N ILE A 115 -5.55 13.13 -4.86
CA ILE A 115 -6.46 13.19 -3.71
C ILE A 115 -6.74 11.78 -3.18
N GLY A 116 -7.06 10.83 -4.08
CA GLY A 116 -7.30 9.44 -3.71
C GLY A 116 -6.10 8.79 -3.01
N LEU A 117 -4.89 9.01 -3.53
CA LEU A 117 -3.66 8.51 -2.91
C LEU A 117 -3.43 9.13 -1.53
N ILE A 118 -3.59 10.45 -1.40
CA ILE A 118 -3.42 11.15 -0.11
C ILE A 118 -4.39 10.59 0.93
N MET A 119 -5.67 10.43 0.59
CA MET A 119 -6.68 9.83 1.48
C MET A 119 -6.29 8.40 1.87
N THR A 120 -5.83 7.60 0.91
CA THR A 120 -5.38 6.22 1.14
C THR A 120 -4.22 6.17 2.12
N ILE A 121 -3.23 7.06 1.98
CA ILE A 121 -2.09 7.16 2.88
C ILE A 121 -2.50 7.60 4.28
N ILE A 122 -3.43 8.55 4.41
CA ILE A 122 -3.96 8.97 5.72
C ILE A 122 -4.60 7.77 6.44
N ILE A 123 -5.46 7.02 5.75
CA ILE A 123 -6.11 5.82 6.30
C ILE A 123 -5.06 4.76 6.68
N HIS A 124 -4.06 4.54 5.83
CA HIS A 124 -2.98 3.59 6.07
C HIS A 124 -2.16 3.93 7.32
N VAL A 125 -1.76 5.19 7.49
CA VAL A 125 -1.00 5.66 8.66
C VAL A 125 -1.84 5.53 9.92
N TYR A 126 -3.12 5.91 9.85
CA TYR A 126 -4.04 5.76 10.98
C TYR A 126 -4.18 4.30 11.42
N ALA A 127 -4.37 3.38 10.48
CA ALA A 127 -4.46 1.95 10.77
C ALA A 127 -3.18 1.40 11.42
N ALA A 128 -2.01 1.84 10.96
CA ALA A 128 -0.71 1.45 11.52
C ALA A 128 -0.52 1.92 12.97
N ILE A 129 -1.07 3.08 13.33
CA ILE A 129 -1.02 3.62 14.70
C ILE A 129 -2.06 2.96 15.62
N TRP A 130 -3.25 2.67 15.07
CA TRP A 130 -4.36 2.05 15.81
C TRP A 130 -3.99 0.64 16.28
N VAL A 131 -3.47 -0.20 15.38
CA VAL A 131 -3.14 -1.57 15.73
C VAL A 131 -1.73 -1.65 16.30
N LYS A 132 -1.64 -1.75 17.64
CA LYS A 132 -0.37 -1.78 18.37
C LYS A 132 0.54 -2.90 17.87
N GLY A 133 1.79 -2.57 17.61
CA GLY A 133 2.82 -3.50 17.11
C GLY A 133 3.08 -3.43 15.60
N PHE A 134 2.20 -2.82 14.79
CA PHE A 134 2.41 -2.71 13.34
C PHE A 134 3.63 -1.85 12.97
N ILE A 135 3.79 -0.68 13.60
CA ILE A 135 4.94 0.20 13.32
C ILE A 135 6.27 -0.53 13.62
N ARG A 136 6.32 -1.28 14.72
CA ARG A 136 7.49 -2.12 15.04
C ARG A 136 7.72 -3.20 13.99
N ALA A 137 6.65 -3.86 13.53
CA ALA A 137 6.75 -4.85 12.46
C ALA A 137 7.34 -4.24 11.17
N MET A 138 7.00 -2.99 10.83
CA MET A 138 7.51 -2.32 9.63
C MET A 138 8.95 -1.81 9.78
N VAL A 139 9.32 -1.32 10.97
CA VAL A 139 10.66 -0.73 11.20
C VAL A 139 11.69 -1.78 11.60
N GLU A 140 11.34 -2.71 12.48
CA GLU A 140 12.25 -3.73 13.01
C GLU A 140 12.11 -5.09 12.30
N GLY A 141 11.04 -5.30 11.54
CA GLY A 141 10.85 -6.51 10.73
C GLY A 141 10.36 -7.76 11.47
N TRP A 142 9.97 -7.65 12.75
CA TRP A 142 9.50 -8.79 13.54
C TRP A 142 8.23 -8.51 14.36
N VAL A 143 7.49 -9.58 14.69
CA VAL A 143 6.27 -9.56 15.52
C VAL A 143 6.28 -10.67 16.56
N THR A 144 5.57 -10.47 17.67
CA THR A 144 5.45 -11.53 18.70
C THR A 144 4.49 -12.62 18.23
N ARG A 145 4.74 -13.87 18.66
CA ARG A 145 3.85 -15.02 18.34
C ARG A 145 2.41 -14.79 18.80
N ALA A 146 2.23 -14.21 19.99
CA ALA A 146 0.91 -13.85 20.51
C ALA A 146 0.18 -12.83 19.62
N TRP A 147 0.91 -11.85 19.08
CA TRP A 147 0.36 -10.86 18.17
C TRP A 147 -0.04 -11.48 16.84
N ALA A 148 0.81 -12.34 16.27
CA ALA A 148 0.56 -13.06 15.02
C ALA A 148 -0.66 -13.98 15.15
N LYS A 149 -0.77 -14.71 16.26
CA LYS A 149 -1.93 -15.57 16.54
C LYS A 149 -3.24 -14.79 16.60
N LYS A 150 -3.21 -13.58 17.18
CA LYS A 150 -4.41 -12.73 17.36
C LYS A 150 -4.85 -12.04 16.07
N HIS A 151 -3.93 -11.45 15.31
CA HIS A 151 -4.28 -10.62 14.15
C HIS A 151 -4.20 -11.36 12.81
N HIS A 152 -3.38 -12.42 12.73
CA HIS A 152 -3.10 -13.17 11.51
C HIS A 152 -3.05 -14.69 11.77
N PRO A 153 -4.15 -15.30 12.26
CA PRO A 153 -4.17 -16.69 12.71
C PRO A 153 -3.81 -17.72 11.62
N ARG A 154 -4.19 -17.51 10.35
CA ARG A 154 -3.83 -18.41 9.25
C ARG A 154 -2.33 -18.41 9.00
N TRP A 155 -1.77 -17.20 8.91
CA TRP A 155 -0.34 -17.00 8.70
C TRP A 155 0.51 -17.54 9.85
N TYR A 156 0.05 -17.37 11.09
CA TYR A 156 0.70 -17.96 12.25
C TYR A 156 0.75 -19.50 12.16
N ARG A 157 -0.35 -20.15 11.76
CA ARG A 157 -0.39 -21.61 11.57
C ARG A 157 0.58 -22.06 10.47
N GLU A 158 0.62 -21.37 9.34
CA GLU A 158 1.54 -21.67 8.23
C GLU A 158 3.02 -21.57 8.64
N ILE A 159 3.39 -20.59 9.48
CA ILE A 159 4.77 -20.46 9.98
C ILE A 159 5.10 -21.60 10.93
N VAL A 160 4.23 -21.88 11.90
CA VAL A 160 4.44 -22.97 12.88
C VAL A 160 4.57 -24.32 12.18
N GLU A 161 3.77 -24.55 11.14
CA GLU A 161 3.85 -25.78 10.34
C GLU A 161 5.16 -25.88 9.54
N LYS A 162 5.69 -24.77 9.03
CA LYS A 162 7.01 -24.73 8.37
C LYS A 162 8.19 -24.92 9.32
N GLU A 163 8.08 -24.48 10.58
CA GLU A 163 9.14 -24.63 11.58
C GLU A 163 9.32 -26.08 12.05
N LYS A 164 8.23 -26.86 12.16
CA LYS A 164 8.27 -28.28 12.61
C LYS A 164 9.27 -29.17 11.87
N PRO A 165 9.25 -29.26 10.51
CA PRO A 165 10.20 -30.10 9.77
C PRO A 165 11.63 -29.55 9.75
N GLN A 166 11.87 -28.29 10.12
CA GLN A 166 13.23 -27.75 10.26
C GLN A 166 13.88 -28.14 11.59
N GLN A 167 13.09 -28.24 12.66
CA GLN A 167 13.57 -28.70 13.97
C GLN A 167 13.96 -30.19 13.94
N GLU A 168 13.21 -31.01 13.21
CA GLU A 168 13.52 -32.44 13.00
C GLU A 168 14.77 -32.70 12.15
N LYS A 169 15.17 -31.75 11.28
CA LYS A 169 16.41 -31.86 10.48
C LYS A 169 17.67 -31.29 11.15
N SER A 170 17.49 -30.54 12.23
CA SER A 170 18.57 -29.90 12.99
C SER A 170 18.87 -30.59 14.33
N SER A 171 18.12 -31.65 14.66
CA SER A 171 18.33 -32.55 15.80
C SER A 171 18.91 -33.87 15.32
#